data_AF-A0A351CY00-F1
#
_entry.id   AF-A0A351CY00-F1
#
_cell.length_a   1.000
_cell.length_b   1.000
_cell.length_c   1.000
_cell.angle_alpha   90.00
_cell.angle_beta   90.00
_cell.angle_gamma   90.00
#
_symmetry.space_group_name_H-M   'P 1'
#
loop_
_entity.id
_entity.type
_entity.pdbx_description
1 polymer ?
#
loop_
_entity_poly.entity_id
_entity_poly.type
_entity_poly.pdbx_seq_one_letter_code
_entity_poly.pdbx_strand_id
1 'polypeptide(L)'
;MAVKKSLEKLSPMLLAVLSNRFDGVVREMTNTLLRTGRSAVINSGRDFSCGITTADNKLFATAEGLPVHTYGLDLQTKTMCRYHKDINEGDAFLHNDPYSGCSHPADHTIIVPVFWEEEHFFNVCAKAHQADIGNSIPSTYHVMARDIYEEGALIFPAVKIESKGQLNDDIVRMCQRRIRVPETWHGDFLAMLGSARTGEKGIQSILQKYSPTVIKQFVSEWFDYSERKMREAIKKLPKATI
;
A
#
# COMPACT_ATOMS: atom_id res chain seq x y z
N MET A 1 -8.19 -37.58 -16.07
CA MET A 1 -8.64 -36.19 -16.34
C MET A 1 -9.67 -35.81 -15.29
N ALA A 2 -9.27 -35.09 -14.24
CA ALA A 2 -10.21 -34.55 -13.28
C ALA A 2 -10.88 -33.32 -13.90
N VAL A 3 -12.18 -33.42 -14.14
CA VAL A 3 -13.01 -32.27 -14.51
C VAL A 3 -12.94 -31.28 -13.34
N LYS A 4 -12.21 -30.17 -13.51
CA LYS A 4 -12.31 -29.01 -12.63
C LYS A 4 -13.77 -28.58 -12.66
N LYS A 5 -14.53 -28.96 -11.64
CA LYS A 5 -15.89 -28.47 -11.40
C LYS A 5 -15.75 -26.95 -11.29
N SER A 6 -16.17 -26.22 -12.32
CA SER A 6 -16.18 -24.76 -12.28
C SER A 6 -17.05 -24.37 -11.09
N LEU A 7 -16.47 -23.70 -10.10
CA LEU A 7 -17.25 -23.04 -9.05
C LEU A 7 -18.29 -22.15 -9.77
N GLU A 8 -19.56 -22.24 -9.37
CA GLU A 8 -20.61 -21.36 -9.90
C GLU A 8 -20.18 -19.91 -9.72
N LYS A 9 -20.31 -19.09 -10.77
CA LYS A 9 -19.92 -17.67 -10.72
C LYS A 9 -20.57 -16.97 -9.54
N LEU A 10 -19.87 -16.02 -8.93
CA LEU A 10 -20.47 -15.20 -7.89
C LEU A 10 -21.66 -14.42 -8.44
N SER A 11 -22.70 -14.24 -7.62
CA SER A 11 -23.82 -13.42 -8.01
C SER A 11 -23.34 -11.97 -8.23
N PRO A 12 -23.90 -11.24 -9.21
CA PRO A 12 -23.54 -9.84 -9.44
C PRO A 12 -23.74 -8.96 -8.19
N MET A 13 -24.74 -9.29 -7.36
CA MET A 13 -24.97 -8.66 -6.07
C MET A 13 -23.79 -8.86 -5.12
N LEU A 14 -23.29 -10.10 -4.97
CA LEU A 14 -22.18 -10.37 -4.07
C LEU A 14 -20.88 -9.74 -4.56
N LEU A 15 -20.63 -9.75 -5.88
CA LEU A 15 -19.48 -9.07 -6.50
C LEU A 15 -19.49 -7.56 -6.13
N ALA A 16 -20.63 -6.89 -6.29
CA ALA A 16 -20.79 -5.49 -5.94
C ALA A 16 -20.68 -5.21 -4.43
N VAL A 17 -21.22 -6.09 -3.58
CA VAL A 17 -21.11 -5.96 -2.12
C VAL A 17 -19.66 -6.08 -1.68
N LEU A 18 -18.93 -7.08 -2.16
CA LEU A 18 -17.53 -7.27 -1.81
C LEU A 18 -16.67 -6.12 -2.33
N SER A 19 -16.84 -5.68 -3.59
CA SER A 19 -16.08 -4.55 -4.12
C SER A 19 -16.26 -3.27 -3.28
N ASN A 20 -17.51 -2.94 -2.91
CA ASN A 20 -17.79 -1.80 -2.04
C ASN A 20 -17.24 -1.97 -0.62
N ARG A 21 -17.17 -3.20 -0.10
CA ARG A 21 -16.55 -3.45 1.22
C ARG A 21 -15.05 -3.20 1.19
N PHE A 22 -14.34 -3.71 0.18
CA PHE A 22 -12.90 -3.45 0.04
C PHE A 22 -12.60 -1.97 -0.21
N ASP A 23 -13.39 -1.28 -1.05
CA ASP A 23 -13.29 0.18 -1.20
C ASP A 23 -13.60 0.93 0.10
N GLY A 24 -14.56 0.43 0.88
CA GLY A 24 -14.87 0.94 2.21
C GLY A 24 -13.68 0.87 3.16
N VAL A 25 -12.94 -0.25 3.16
CA VAL A 25 -11.72 -0.40 3.95
C VAL A 25 -10.68 0.64 3.53
N VAL A 26 -10.44 0.83 2.24
CA VAL A 26 -9.49 1.84 1.76
C VAL A 26 -9.91 3.26 2.17
N ARG A 27 -11.21 3.58 2.09
CA ARG A 27 -11.74 4.88 2.55
C ARG A 27 -11.56 5.09 4.05
N GLU A 28 -11.71 4.04 4.85
CA GLU A 28 -11.49 4.10 6.30
C GLU A 28 -10.00 4.32 6.63
N MET A 29 -9.10 3.63 5.92
CA MET A 29 -7.65 3.89 5.98
C MET A 29 -7.32 5.34 5.62
N THR A 30 -7.86 5.84 4.50
CA THR A 30 -7.67 7.22 4.03
C THR A 30 -8.15 8.23 5.06
N ASN A 31 -9.33 8.05 5.64
CA ASN A 31 -9.85 8.95 6.67
C ASN A 31 -9.03 8.87 7.96
N THR A 32 -8.57 7.68 8.36
CA THR A 32 -7.66 7.54 9.50
C THR A 32 -6.40 8.37 9.29
N LEU A 33 -5.72 8.18 8.16
CA LEU A 33 -4.49 8.90 7.84
C LEU A 33 -4.70 10.42 7.75
N LEU A 34 -5.79 10.85 7.13
CA LEU A 34 -6.14 12.27 7.04
C LEU A 34 -6.31 12.93 8.42
N ARG A 35 -6.94 12.22 9.36
CA ARG A 35 -7.31 12.76 10.68
C ARG A 35 -6.18 12.69 11.69
N THR A 36 -5.25 11.75 11.52
CA THR A 36 -4.12 11.56 12.45
C THR A 36 -2.80 12.10 11.92
N GLY A 37 -2.72 12.45 10.63
CA GLY A 37 -1.55 13.06 10.02
C GLY A 37 -1.16 14.38 10.70
N ARG A 38 0.13 14.52 11.01
CA ARG A 38 0.68 15.63 11.78
C ARG A 38 1.20 16.74 10.87
N SER A 39 1.81 16.41 9.74
CA SER A 39 2.28 17.44 8.79
C SER A 39 1.14 18.06 7.97
N ALA A 40 1.34 19.32 7.59
CA ALA A 40 0.47 20.01 6.64
C ALA A 40 0.44 19.32 5.27
N VAL A 41 1.50 18.58 4.91
CA VAL A 41 1.57 17.77 3.68
C VAL A 41 0.44 16.74 3.64
N ILE A 42 0.22 16.04 4.76
CA ILE A 42 -0.83 15.02 4.86
C ILE A 42 -2.19 15.64 5.19
N ASN A 43 -2.31 16.39 6.29
CA ASN A 43 -3.63 16.78 6.82
C ASN A 43 -4.32 17.93 6.05
N SER A 44 -3.54 18.75 5.33
CA SER A 44 -4.04 19.88 4.53
C SER A 44 -3.82 19.66 3.04
N GLY A 45 -2.60 19.27 2.66
CA GLY A 45 -2.20 19.01 1.28
C GLY A 45 -2.74 17.70 0.71
N ARG A 46 -3.12 16.75 1.57
CA ARG A 46 -3.66 15.44 1.20
C ARG A 46 -2.75 14.65 0.26
N ASP A 47 -1.44 14.82 0.42
CA ASP A 47 -0.44 14.14 -0.38
C ASP A 47 -0.16 12.73 0.17
N PHE A 48 -1.18 11.88 0.07
CA PHE A 48 -1.15 10.51 0.54
C PHE A 48 -2.16 9.66 -0.23
N SER A 49 -2.01 8.33 -0.17
CA SER A 49 -2.95 7.38 -0.74
C SER A 49 -2.90 6.07 0.01
N CYS A 50 -4.06 5.41 0.11
CA CYS A 50 -4.17 4.07 0.66
C CYS A 50 -4.54 3.09 -0.44
N GLY A 51 -4.15 1.83 -0.27
CA GLY A 51 -4.50 0.79 -1.24
C GLY A 51 -4.30 -0.61 -0.70
N ILE A 52 -4.79 -1.56 -1.47
CA ILE A 52 -4.75 -2.98 -1.18
C ILE A 52 -4.10 -3.66 -2.38
N THR A 53 -3.18 -4.58 -2.10
CA THR A 53 -2.70 -5.54 -3.08
C THR A 53 -3.07 -6.94 -2.64
N THR A 54 -3.16 -7.88 -3.58
CA THR A 54 -3.26 -9.30 -3.27
C THR A 54 -1.95 -9.84 -2.70
N ALA A 55 -1.97 -11.04 -2.10
CA ALA A 55 -0.76 -11.73 -1.65
C ALA A 55 0.25 -11.99 -2.79
N ASP A 56 -0.22 -12.16 -4.04
CA ASP A 56 0.64 -12.23 -5.24
C ASP A 56 1.03 -10.84 -5.80
N ASN A 57 0.84 -9.78 -5.00
CA ASN A 57 1.28 -8.41 -5.23
C ASN A 57 0.58 -7.69 -6.39
N LYS A 58 -0.65 -8.07 -6.75
CA LYS A 58 -1.43 -7.32 -7.76
C LYS A 58 -2.18 -6.17 -7.10
N LEU A 59 -2.14 -5.00 -7.71
CA LEU A 59 -2.96 -3.85 -7.28
C LEU A 59 -4.44 -4.23 -7.33
N PHE A 60 -5.11 -4.17 -6.17
CA PHE A 60 -6.46 -4.70 -6.01
C PHE A 60 -7.52 -3.62 -5.82
N ALA A 61 -7.31 -2.71 -4.87
CA ALA A 61 -8.26 -1.63 -4.56
C ALA A 61 -7.52 -0.38 -4.08
N THR A 62 -7.98 0.80 -4.50
CA THR A 62 -7.33 2.09 -4.19
C THR A 62 -8.31 3.22 -3.87
N ALA A 63 -9.63 2.98 -3.96
CA ALA A 63 -10.73 3.94 -3.83
C ALA A 63 -10.50 5.31 -4.50
N GLU A 64 -9.81 6.24 -3.84
CA GLU A 64 -9.50 7.61 -4.29
C GLU A 64 -8.04 7.96 -3.95
N GLY A 65 -7.09 7.30 -4.61
CA GLY A 65 -5.66 7.57 -4.46
C GLY A 65 -5.08 8.37 -5.63
N LEU A 66 -4.02 9.12 -5.37
CA LEU A 66 -3.22 9.78 -6.40
C LEU A 66 -2.61 8.71 -7.32
N PRO A 67 -2.80 8.77 -8.65
CA PRO A 67 -2.31 7.73 -9.56
C PRO A 67 -0.80 7.45 -9.42
N VAL A 68 -0.01 8.49 -9.18
CA VAL A 68 1.45 8.39 -8.94
C VAL A 68 1.79 7.59 -7.67
N HIS A 69 0.88 7.54 -6.69
CA HIS A 69 1.04 6.72 -5.49
C HIS A 69 0.59 5.28 -5.70
N THR A 70 -0.58 5.10 -6.32
CA THR A 70 -1.27 3.81 -6.33
C THR A 70 -0.70 2.82 -7.34
N TYR A 71 -0.19 3.30 -8.48
CA TYR A 71 0.36 2.43 -9.53
C TYR A 71 1.68 1.75 -9.19
N GLY A 72 2.38 2.18 -8.13
CA GLY A 72 3.63 1.55 -7.69
C GLY A 72 3.46 0.49 -6.60
N LEU A 73 2.27 0.35 -6.00
CA LEU A 73 2.08 -0.51 -4.82
C LEU A 73 2.35 -1.99 -5.10
N ASP A 74 2.08 -2.46 -6.31
CA ASP A 74 2.39 -3.82 -6.77
C ASP A 74 3.90 -4.09 -6.79
N LEU A 75 4.70 -3.13 -7.27
CA LEU A 75 6.16 -3.21 -7.28
C LEU A 75 6.74 -3.19 -5.86
N GLN A 76 6.22 -2.33 -5.00
CA GLN A 76 6.69 -2.17 -3.62
C GLN A 76 6.41 -3.44 -2.79
N THR A 77 5.22 -4.01 -2.90
CA THR A 77 4.85 -5.28 -2.24
C THR A 77 5.60 -6.48 -2.81
N LYS A 78 5.86 -6.49 -4.12
CA LYS A 78 6.76 -7.46 -4.75
C LYS A 78 8.19 -7.35 -4.22
N THR A 79 8.67 -6.15 -3.92
CA THR A 79 9.98 -5.92 -3.28
C THR A 79 10.01 -6.43 -1.85
N MET A 80 8.94 -6.21 -1.06
CA MET A 80 8.78 -6.83 0.26
C MET A 80 8.91 -8.36 0.18
N CYS A 81 8.12 -9.01 -0.69
CA CYS A 81 8.19 -10.48 -0.88
C CYS A 81 9.54 -10.98 -1.44
N ARG A 82 10.31 -10.11 -2.09
CA ARG A 82 11.65 -10.44 -2.58
C ARG A 82 12.63 -10.56 -1.41
N TYR A 83 12.64 -9.56 -0.52
CA TYR A 83 13.60 -9.49 0.59
C TYR A 83 13.20 -10.33 1.80
N HIS A 84 11.90 -10.53 2.03
CA HIS A 84 11.38 -11.27 3.18
C HIS A 84 10.67 -12.53 2.71
N LYS A 85 11.22 -13.69 3.08
CA LYS A 85 10.60 -15.01 2.80
C LYS A 85 9.77 -15.53 3.97
N ASP A 86 9.97 -14.93 5.13
CA ASP A 86 9.38 -15.23 6.43
C ASP A 86 8.48 -14.07 6.87
N ILE A 87 7.49 -13.75 6.04
CA ILE A 87 6.48 -12.73 6.35
C ILE A 87 5.45 -13.35 7.29
N ASN A 88 5.13 -12.68 8.41
CA ASN A 88 4.19 -13.17 9.40
C ASN A 88 3.06 -12.15 9.66
N GLU A 89 1.96 -12.64 10.23
CA GLU A 89 0.94 -11.77 10.82
C GLU A 89 1.56 -10.84 11.88
N GLY A 90 1.14 -9.58 11.88
CA GLY A 90 1.68 -8.56 12.76
C GLY A 90 2.99 -7.93 12.29
N ASP A 91 3.63 -8.41 11.22
CA ASP A 91 4.77 -7.70 10.63
C ASP A 91 4.31 -6.40 9.93
N ALA A 92 5.21 -5.41 9.83
CA ALA A 92 5.00 -4.21 9.01
C ALA A 92 6.33 -3.78 8.37
N PHE A 93 6.25 -3.18 7.18
CA PHE A 93 7.42 -2.81 6.38
C PHE A 93 7.35 -1.36 5.93
N LEU A 94 8.49 -0.67 5.92
CA LEU A 94 8.65 0.68 5.40
C LEU A 94 9.38 0.64 4.07
N HIS A 95 8.79 1.28 3.05
CA HIS A 95 9.34 1.34 1.71
C HIS A 95 9.33 2.76 1.15
N ASN A 96 10.45 3.25 0.62
CA ASN A 96 10.51 4.49 -0.16
C ASN A 96 11.55 4.44 -1.31
N ASP A 97 12.05 3.25 -1.65
CA ASP A 97 13.12 3.09 -2.64
C ASP A 97 12.62 3.40 -4.07
N PRO A 98 13.15 4.45 -4.74
CA PRO A 98 12.72 4.81 -6.08
C PRO A 98 13.05 3.73 -7.13
N TYR A 99 14.09 2.94 -6.90
CA TYR A 99 14.52 1.92 -7.85
C TYR A 99 13.66 0.66 -7.82
N SER A 100 12.77 0.52 -6.83
CA SER A 100 12.00 -0.70 -6.63
C SER A 100 10.49 -0.46 -6.36
N GLY A 101 9.97 0.66 -6.87
CA GLY A 101 8.54 0.91 -7.00
C GLY A 101 8.06 2.22 -6.39
N CYS A 102 8.92 2.99 -5.73
CA CYS A 102 8.56 4.33 -5.29
C CYS A 102 8.79 5.38 -6.39
N SER A 103 8.02 6.47 -6.35
CA SER A 103 8.15 7.63 -7.24
C SER A 103 9.43 8.42 -6.95
N HIS A 104 9.74 8.57 -5.66
CA HIS A 104 10.90 9.30 -5.13
C HIS A 104 11.05 9.02 -3.63
N PRO A 105 12.18 9.38 -2.99
CA PRO A 105 12.43 9.05 -1.59
C PRO A 105 11.49 9.73 -0.59
N ALA A 106 10.83 10.83 -0.96
CA ALA A 106 9.95 11.54 -0.04
C ALA A 106 8.62 10.82 0.23
N ASP A 107 8.24 9.91 -0.64
CA ASP A 107 7.04 9.12 -0.47
C ASP A 107 7.37 7.85 0.30
N HIS A 108 6.93 7.81 1.56
CA HIS A 108 7.03 6.60 2.36
C HIS A 108 5.78 5.75 2.16
N THR A 109 5.94 4.44 2.12
CA THR A 109 4.86 3.45 2.12
C THR A 109 5.02 2.52 3.31
N ILE A 110 4.01 2.45 4.17
CA ILE A 110 3.84 1.37 5.14
C ILE A 110 3.08 0.24 4.47
N ILE A 111 3.65 -0.97 4.50
CA ILE A 111 3.05 -2.18 3.95
C ILE A 111 2.81 -3.14 5.11
N VAL A 112 1.55 -3.57 5.29
CA VAL A 112 1.16 -4.56 6.28
C VAL A 112 0.54 -5.77 5.56
N PRO A 113 1.17 -6.96 5.63
CA PRO A 113 0.58 -8.19 5.13
C PRO A 113 -0.58 -8.62 6.03
N VAL A 114 -1.69 -9.04 5.43
CA VAL A 114 -2.90 -9.44 6.16
C VAL A 114 -3.11 -10.95 6.02
N PHE A 115 -3.19 -11.61 7.16
CA PHE A 115 -3.37 -13.05 7.27
C PHE A 115 -4.78 -13.40 7.78
N TRP A 116 -5.23 -14.60 7.42
CA TRP A 116 -6.39 -15.26 8.00
C TRP A 116 -6.12 -16.76 8.10
N GLU A 117 -6.23 -17.33 9.29
CA GLU A 117 -5.94 -18.77 9.53
C GLU A 117 -4.58 -19.20 8.96
N GLU A 118 -3.52 -18.42 9.27
CA GLU A 118 -2.13 -18.65 8.80
C GLU A 118 -1.89 -18.47 7.29
N GLU A 119 -2.91 -18.15 6.50
CA GLU A 119 -2.78 -17.87 5.08
C GLU A 119 -2.67 -16.36 4.80
N HIS A 120 -1.70 -15.96 3.97
CA HIS A 120 -1.54 -14.58 3.49
C HIS A 120 -2.51 -14.30 2.35
N PHE A 121 -3.42 -13.33 2.53
CA PHE A 121 -4.45 -13.00 1.53
C PHE A 121 -4.17 -11.70 0.78
N PHE A 122 -3.78 -10.66 1.50
CA PHE A 122 -3.63 -9.30 0.97
C PHE A 122 -2.46 -8.57 1.63
N ASN A 123 -2.09 -7.42 1.07
CA ASN A 123 -1.32 -6.41 1.77
C ASN A 123 -2.11 -5.11 1.76
N VAL A 124 -2.14 -4.41 2.88
CA VAL A 124 -2.66 -3.04 2.97
C VAL A 124 -1.48 -2.07 2.97
N CYS A 125 -1.61 -1.01 2.18
CA CYS A 125 -0.56 -0.04 1.94
C CYS A 125 -1.06 1.36 2.29
N ALA A 126 -0.31 2.08 3.13
CA ALA A 126 -0.51 3.49 3.40
C ALA A 126 0.72 4.26 2.93
N LYS A 127 0.58 5.06 1.87
CA LYS A 127 1.64 5.85 1.27
C LYS A 127 1.41 7.33 1.52
N ALA A 128 2.43 8.07 1.94
CA ALA A 128 2.34 9.51 2.17
C ALA A 128 3.67 10.21 1.94
N HIS A 129 3.59 11.41 1.37
CA HIS A 129 4.73 12.29 1.22
C HIS A 129 5.13 12.87 2.59
N GLN A 130 6.41 12.80 2.92
CA GLN A 130 6.95 13.27 4.18
C GLN A 130 7.35 14.75 4.10
N ALA A 131 7.31 15.46 5.23
CA ALA A 131 7.72 16.87 5.29
C ALA A 131 9.25 17.07 5.20
N ASP A 132 10.03 16.10 5.66
CA ASP A 132 11.49 16.01 5.53
C ASP A 132 11.89 14.53 5.54
N ILE A 133 12.94 14.18 4.81
CA ILE A 133 13.44 12.81 4.66
C ILE A 133 14.94 12.69 4.95
N GLY A 134 15.50 13.71 5.59
CA GLY A 134 16.92 13.74 5.89
C GLY A 134 17.82 13.89 4.66
N ASN A 135 17.35 14.51 3.58
CA ASN A 135 18.19 14.89 2.43
C ASN A 135 19.40 15.72 2.86
N SER A 136 20.42 15.83 2.00
CA SER A 136 21.62 16.64 2.21
C SER A 136 21.31 18.13 2.39
N ILE A 137 20.26 18.63 1.73
CA ILE A 137 19.70 19.98 1.92
C ILE A 137 18.27 19.93 2.49
N PRO A 138 17.74 21.02 3.07
CA PRO A 138 16.35 21.11 3.55
C PRO A 138 15.31 21.13 2.43
N SER A 139 15.23 20.05 1.65
CA SER A 139 14.27 19.85 0.57
C SER A 139 13.94 18.37 0.46
N THR A 140 12.71 18.03 0.06
CA THR A 140 12.35 16.68 -0.37
C THR A 140 12.67 16.42 -1.85
N TYR A 141 13.07 17.47 -2.58
CA TYR A 141 13.45 17.45 -3.99
C TYR A 141 14.79 18.19 -4.19
N HIS A 142 15.91 17.47 -4.13
CA HIS A 142 17.24 18.06 -4.35
C HIS A 142 17.56 18.13 -5.85
N VAL A 143 17.06 19.18 -6.52
CA VAL A 143 17.13 19.34 -7.99
C VAL A 143 18.57 19.30 -8.56
N MET A 144 19.57 19.72 -7.78
CA MET A 144 20.97 19.76 -8.22
C MET A 144 21.75 18.47 -7.92
N ALA A 145 21.15 17.48 -7.25
CA ALA A 145 21.80 16.21 -6.98
C ALA A 145 22.04 15.45 -8.29
N ARG A 146 23.26 14.93 -8.45
CA ARG A 146 23.64 14.10 -9.60
C ARG A 146 23.25 12.64 -9.43
N ASP A 147 23.17 12.19 -8.19
CA ASP A 147 22.81 10.84 -7.82
C ASP A 147 22.13 10.80 -6.44
N ILE A 148 21.66 9.60 -6.07
CA ILE A 148 20.97 9.36 -4.80
C ILE A 148 21.86 9.57 -3.57
N TYR A 149 23.19 9.45 -3.71
CA TYR A 149 24.12 9.67 -2.61
C TYR A 149 24.25 11.18 -2.32
N GLU A 150 24.25 12.02 -3.36
CA GLU A 150 24.19 13.48 -3.26
C GLU A 150 22.83 13.97 -2.73
N GLU A 151 21.72 13.30 -3.08
CA GLU A 151 20.41 13.57 -2.46
C GLU A 151 20.49 13.39 -0.94
N GLY A 152 21.13 12.30 -0.48
CA GLY A 152 21.38 12.03 0.93
C GLY A 152 20.15 11.61 1.73
N ALA A 153 19.04 11.28 1.05
CA ALA A 153 17.82 10.75 1.64
C ALA A 153 18.09 9.43 2.36
N LEU A 154 17.34 9.16 3.44
CA LEU A 154 17.26 7.79 3.96
C LEU A 154 16.41 6.93 3.01
N ILE A 155 16.97 5.81 2.56
CA ILE A 155 16.29 4.85 1.69
C ILE A 155 16.01 3.56 2.48
N PHE A 156 14.73 3.19 2.51
CA PHE A 156 14.19 2.00 3.16
C PHE A 156 13.68 1.04 2.07
N PRO A 157 14.47 0.06 1.62
CA PRO A 157 14.02 -0.93 0.66
C PRO A 157 13.22 -2.04 1.37
N ALA A 158 11.92 -1.79 1.62
CA ALA A 158 11.02 -2.70 2.33
C ALA A 158 11.60 -3.17 3.69
N VAL A 159 12.08 -2.22 4.49
CA VAL A 159 12.67 -2.50 5.80
C VAL A 159 11.58 -2.96 6.77
N LYS A 160 11.79 -4.09 7.46
CA LYS A 160 10.86 -4.58 8.49
C LYS A 160 10.92 -3.65 9.71
N ILE A 161 9.84 -2.90 9.93
CA ILE A 161 9.71 -1.92 11.03
C ILE A 161 8.96 -2.49 12.22
N GLU A 162 8.05 -3.45 12.01
CA GLU A 162 7.45 -4.24 13.09
C GLU A 162 7.65 -5.71 12.79
N SER A 163 7.99 -6.48 13.84
CA SER A 163 7.96 -7.94 13.79
C SER A 163 6.96 -8.46 14.80
N LYS A 164 5.93 -9.18 14.33
CA LYS A 164 4.86 -9.75 15.16
C LYS A 164 4.26 -8.72 16.15
N GLY A 165 3.99 -7.52 15.66
CA GLY A 165 3.42 -6.40 16.44
C GLY A 165 4.41 -5.63 17.31
N GLN A 166 5.70 -5.98 17.30
CA GLN A 166 6.73 -5.28 18.06
C GLN A 166 7.52 -4.34 17.14
N LEU A 167 7.42 -3.04 17.42
CA LEU A 167 8.14 -1.99 16.70
C LEU A 167 9.64 -2.08 16.94
N ASN A 168 10.42 -1.88 15.88
CA ASN A 168 11.86 -1.73 15.94
C ASN A 168 12.19 -0.25 16.20
N ASP A 169 12.32 0.09 17.48
CA ASP A 169 12.64 1.45 17.94
C ASP A 169 13.99 1.97 17.40
N ASP A 170 14.92 1.08 17.02
CA ASP A 170 16.23 1.50 16.52
C ASP A 170 16.11 2.23 15.19
N ILE A 171 15.21 1.75 14.30
CA ILE A 171 14.91 2.42 13.03
C ILE A 171 14.33 3.81 13.29
N VAL A 172 13.37 3.91 14.24
CA VAL A 172 12.76 5.19 14.61
C VAL A 172 13.81 6.17 15.15
N ARG A 173 14.68 5.72 16.07
CA ARG A 173 15.76 6.55 16.62
C ARG A 173 16.75 7.01 15.55
N MET A 174 17.09 6.15 14.59
CA MET A 174 17.94 6.52 13.45
C MET A 174 17.29 7.63 12.60
N CYS A 175 16.00 7.48 12.27
CA CYS A 175 15.26 8.47 11.50
C CYS A 175 15.14 9.80 12.25
N GLN A 176 14.75 9.78 13.53
CA GLN A 176 14.63 10.99 14.35
C GLN A 176 15.96 11.75 14.48
N ARG A 177 17.10 11.04 14.43
CA ARG A 177 18.42 11.70 14.46
C ARG A 177 18.76 12.40 13.15
N ARG A 178 18.33 11.84 12.02
CA ARG A 178 18.70 12.29 10.67
C ARG A 178 17.72 13.32 10.08
N ILE A 179 16.45 13.23 10.43
CA ILE A 179 15.35 14.04 9.87
C ILE A 179 15.24 15.36 10.65
N ARG A 180 15.05 16.47 9.94
CA ARG A 180 15.09 17.83 10.52
C ARG A 180 13.87 18.15 11.39
N VAL A 181 12.73 17.54 11.09
CA VAL A 181 11.45 17.69 11.82
C VAL A 181 11.03 16.37 12.47
N PRO A 182 11.81 15.84 13.43
CA PRO A 182 11.67 14.46 13.90
C PRO A 182 10.32 14.18 14.55
N GLU A 183 9.76 15.13 15.30
CA GLU A 183 8.44 14.98 15.94
C GLU A 183 7.29 14.97 14.92
N THR A 184 7.43 15.74 13.84
CA THR A 184 6.43 15.75 12.76
C THR A 184 6.50 14.44 11.99
N TRP A 185 7.70 14.02 11.59
CA TRP A 185 7.92 12.75 10.88
C TRP A 185 7.46 11.55 11.72
N HIS A 186 7.79 11.50 13.01
CA HIS A 186 7.37 10.39 13.87
C HIS A 186 5.85 10.35 14.03
N GLY A 187 5.19 11.52 14.13
CA GLY A 187 3.73 11.58 14.14
C GLY A 187 3.10 11.08 12.83
N ASP A 188 3.66 11.44 11.68
CA ASP A 188 3.20 10.96 10.37
C ASP A 188 3.47 9.45 10.19
N PHE A 189 4.62 8.96 10.65
CA PHE A 189 4.94 7.53 10.68
C PHE A 189 3.89 6.74 11.48
N LEU A 190 3.55 7.19 12.69
CA LEU A 190 2.51 6.57 13.52
C LEU A 190 1.13 6.67 12.86
N ALA A 191 0.81 7.79 12.21
CA ALA A 191 -0.44 7.97 11.47
C ALA A 191 -0.56 6.99 10.29
N MET A 192 0.51 6.81 9.53
CA MET A 192 0.56 5.86 8.41
C MET A 192 0.46 4.41 8.91
N LEU A 193 1.19 4.07 9.96
CA LEU A 193 1.10 2.74 10.56
C LEU A 193 -0.30 2.46 11.11
N GLY A 194 -0.88 3.41 11.85
CA GLY A 194 -2.25 3.32 12.35
C GLY A 194 -3.27 3.15 11.23
N SER A 195 -3.12 3.89 10.12
CA SER A 195 -3.95 3.74 8.92
C SER A 195 -3.83 2.35 8.30
N ALA A 196 -2.61 1.81 8.16
CA ALA A 196 -2.40 0.45 7.67
C ALA A 196 -3.05 -0.60 8.60
N ARG A 197 -2.94 -0.43 9.93
CA ARG A 197 -3.60 -1.31 10.93
C ARG A 197 -5.12 -1.22 10.90
N THR A 198 -5.70 -0.06 10.58
CA THR A 198 -7.14 0.05 10.28
C THR A 198 -7.52 -0.80 9.08
N GLY A 199 -6.70 -0.76 8.03
CA GLY A 199 -6.87 -1.60 6.84
C GLY A 199 -6.83 -3.09 7.16
N GLU A 200 -5.82 -3.53 7.91
CA GLU A 200 -5.65 -4.93 8.35
C GLU A 200 -6.92 -5.45 9.05
N LYS A 201 -7.41 -4.71 10.05
CA LYS A 201 -8.65 -5.06 10.77
C LYS A 201 -9.87 -5.10 9.86
N GLY A 202 -9.98 -4.14 8.94
CA GLY A 202 -11.07 -4.09 7.96
C GLY A 202 -11.10 -5.32 7.05
N ILE A 203 -9.93 -5.76 6.57
CA ILE A 203 -9.80 -6.96 5.75
C ILE A 203 -10.07 -8.23 6.55
N GLN A 204 -9.54 -8.34 7.78
CA GLN A 204 -9.82 -9.47 8.66
C GLN A 204 -11.33 -9.61 8.97
N SER A 205 -12.04 -8.49 9.15
CA SER A 205 -13.50 -8.49 9.31
C SER A 205 -14.25 -9.04 8.08
N ILE A 206 -13.74 -8.77 6.87
CA ILE A 206 -14.27 -9.36 5.63
C ILE A 206 -13.99 -10.87 5.60
N LEU A 207 -12.75 -11.29 5.90
CA LEU A 207 -12.33 -12.70 5.90
C LEU A 207 -13.06 -13.53 6.95
N GLN A 208 -13.42 -12.93 8.09
CA GLN A 208 -14.26 -13.59 9.10
C GLN A 208 -15.67 -13.90 8.61
N LYS A 209 -16.23 -13.06 7.72
CA LYS A 209 -17.62 -13.17 7.26
C LYS A 209 -17.78 -14.06 6.03
N TYR A 210 -16.77 -14.13 5.18
CA TYR A 210 -16.82 -14.84 3.90
C TYR A 210 -15.70 -15.86 3.83
N SER A 211 -16.01 -17.08 3.39
CA SER A 211 -15.01 -18.14 3.36
C SER A 211 -13.82 -17.80 2.44
N PRO A 212 -12.61 -18.33 2.74
CA PRO A 212 -11.44 -18.27 1.88
C PRO A 212 -11.72 -18.51 0.39
N THR A 213 -12.54 -19.52 0.09
CA THR A 213 -12.93 -19.89 -1.28
C THR A 213 -13.70 -18.77 -1.97
N VAL A 214 -14.68 -18.17 -1.27
CA VAL A 214 -15.49 -17.07 -1.82
C VAL A 214 -14.63 -15.85 -2.10
N ILE A 215 -13.70 -15.51 -1.20
CA ILE A 215 -12.81 -14.35 -1.36
C ILE A 215 -11.83 -14.56 -2.51
N LYS A 216 -11.20 -15.73 -2.62
CA LYS A 216 -10.31 -16.05 -3.76
C LYS A 216 -11.04 -16.02 -5.09
N GLN A 217 -12.26 -16.56 -5.13
CA GLN A 217 -13.11 -16.50 -6.32
C GLN A 217 -13.49 -15.05 -6.66
N PHE A 218 -13.85 -14.24 -5.66
CA PHE A 218 -14.15 -12.82 -5.84
C PHE A 218 -12.98 -12.06 -6.45
N VAL A 219 -11.78 -12.24 -5.91
CA VAL A 219 -10.57 -11.58 -6.44
C VAL A 219 -10.35 -11.93 -7.91
N SER A 220 -10.48 -13.21 -8.29
CA SER A 220 -10.35 -13.65 -9.68
C SER A 220 -11.40 -13.00 -10.59
N GLU A 221 -12.68 -13.11 -10.23
CA GLU A 221 -13.77 -12.55 -11.04
C GLU A 221 -13.72 -11.02 -11.12
N TRP A 222 -13.21 -10.35 -10.08
CA TRP A 222 -13.03 -8.90 -10.06
C TRP A 222 -11.93 -8.44 -11.03
N PHE A 223 -10.80 -9.16 -11.09
CA PHE A 223 -9.77 -8.89 -12.09
C PHE A 223 -10.28 -9.14 -13.52
N ASP A 224 -11.00 -10.25 -13.76
CA ASP A 224 -11.61 -10.54 -15.08
C ASP A 224 -12.62 -9.45 -15.49
N TYR A 225 -13.39 -8.94 -14.53
CA TYR A 225 -14.30 -7.83 -14.74
C TYR A 225 -13.55 -6.55 -15.11
N SER A 226 -12.50 -6.20 -14.36
CA SER A 226 -11.67 -5.02 -14.61
C SER A 226 -11.00 -5.08 -15.99
N GLU A 227 -10.44 -6.23 -16.37
CA GLU A 227 -9.82 -6.42 -17.69
C GLU A 227 -10.85 -6.23 -18.82
N ARG A 228 -12.05 -6.82 -18.70
CA ARG A 228 -13.12 -6.58 -19.69
C ARG A 228 -13.47 -5.10 -19.80
N LYS A 229 -13.60 -4.40 -18.67
CA LYS A 229 -13.92 -2.97 -18.67
C LYS A 229 -12.85 -2.14 -19.35
N MET A 230 -11.58 -2.43 -19.10
CA MET A 230 -10.47 -1.77 -19.78
C MET A 230 -10.47 -2.07 -21.29
N ARG A 231 -10.66 -3.34 -21.69
CA ARG A 231 -10.77 -3.72 -23.11
C ARG A 231 -11.95 -3.03 -23.81
N GLU A 232 -13.10 -2.93 -23.16
CA GLU A 232 -14.27 -2.20 -23.66
C GLU A 232 -13.98 -0.70 -23.82
N ALA A 233 -13.26 -0.08 -22.88
CA ALA A 233 -12.88 1.33 -22.95
C ALA A 233 -11.90 1.58 -24.10
N ILE A 234 -10.85 0.76 -24.24
CA ILE A 234 -9.85 0.87 -25.32
C ILE A 234 -10.51 0.69 -26.69
N LYS A 235 -11.45 -0.26 -26.85
CA LYS A 235 -12.17 -0.48 -28.11
C LYS A 235 -12.97 0.73 -28.59
N LYS A 236 -13.36 1.63 -27.68
CA LYS A 236 -14.11 2.87 -28.02
C LYS A 236 -13.20 4.00 -28.47
N LEU A 237 -11.89 3.90 -28.25
CA LEU A 237 -10.94 4.92 -28.69
C LEU A 237 -10.77 4.85 -30.21
N PRO A 238 -10.53 6.01 -30.88
CA PRO A 238 -10.20 6.01 -32.29
C PRO A 238 -8.89 5.27 -32.52
N LYS A 239 -8.79 4.55 -33.64
CA LYS A 239 -7.54 3.89 -34.04
C LYS A 239 -6.46 4.94 -34.31
N ALA A 240 -5.35 4.86 -33.61
CA ALA A 240 -4.19 5.73 -33.78
C ALA A 240 -2.88 4.93 -33.58
N THR A 241 -1.78 5.49 -34.08
CA THR A 241 -0.41 5.04 -33.78
C THR A 241 0.25 6.19 -33.03
N ILE A 242 0.81 5.91 -31.86
CA ILE A 242 1.55 6.88 -31.03
C ILE A 242 2.99 6.91 -31.53
#